data_AF-A0A967E514-F1
#
_entry.id   AF-A0A967E514-F1
#
_cell.length_a   1.000
_cell.length_b   1.000
_cell.length_c   1.000
_cell.angle_alpha   90.00
_cell.angle_beta   90.00
_cell.angle_gamma   90.00
#
_symmetry.space_group_name_H-M   'P 1'
#
loop_
_entity.id
_entity.type
_entity.pdbx_description
1 polymer ?
#
loop_
_entity_poly.entity_id
_entity_poly.type
_entity_poly.pdbx_seq_one_letter_code
_entity_poly.pdbx_strand_id
1 'polypeptide(L)'
;MKKTINCFLVTLLFLVGCDDQKKGLAEKFDALQNQHDSIASIHEQFKSVHANMSQKHKDFKTQLEGMIIQDSTMLEDIAKHEAILSEHDALLEGHDKIIEAHSDLKKGFGEKSAAEMEAQINEMMEMHDKLTTEHRAMEEEHDMMHKEHKAITAKLDSIKTLE
;
A
#
# COMPACT_ATOMS: atom_id res chain seq x y z
N MET A 1 63.33 6.55 -41.53
CA MET A 1 63.45 6.20 -40.09
C MET A 1 62.23 6.74 -39.38
N LYS A 2 61.48 5.85 -38.73
CA LYS A 2 60.22 6.09 -38.01
C LYS A 2 60.45 7.05 -36.83
N LYS A 3 59.57 8.02 -36.62
CA LYS A 3 59.27 8.53 -35.26
C LYS A 3 57.76 8.65 -35.12
N THR A 4 57.28 7.90 -34.15
CA THR A 4 55.89 7.59 -33.84
C THR A 4 55.16 8.79 -33.25
N ILE A 5 53.91 8.91 -33.68
CA ILE A 5 52.82 9.70 -33.11
C ILE A 5 52.75 9.45 -31.61
N ASN A 6 52.78 10.52 -30.81
CA ASN A 6 52.56 10.46 -29.37
C ASN A 6 51.19 11.10 -29.06
N CYS A 7 50.13 10.30 -29.16
CA CYS A 7 48.82 10.64 -28.62
C CYS A 7 48.90 10.55 -27.09
N PHE A 8 49.04 11.69 -26.41
CA PHE A 8 48.80 11.75 -24.97
C PHE A 8 47.29 11.76 -24.72
N LEU A 9 46.84 10.68 -24.07
CA LEU A 9 45.49 10.39 -23.63
C LEU A 9 44.92 11.57 -22.80
N VAL A 10 43.84 12.18 -23.30
CA VAL A 10 42.95 13.01 -22.48
C VAL A 10 41.97 12.08 -21.78
N THR A 11 42.25 11.72 -20.53
CA THR A 11 41.30 11.02 -19.66
C THR A 11 41.40 11.59 -18.26
N LEU A 12 40.66 12.67 -17.98
CA LEU A 12 40.46 13.18 -16.62
C LEU A 12 39.23 14.12 -16.49
N LEU A 13 38.12 13.83 -17.18
CA LEU A 13 36.89 14.64 -17.10
C LEU A 13 35.61 13.88 -16.71
N PHE A 14 35.69 12.62 -16.26
CA PHE A 14 34.49 11.82 -15.92
C PHE A 14 34.12 11.79 -14.43
N LEU A 15 34.92 12.36 -13.52
CA LEU A 15 34.65 12.24 -12.08
C LEU A 15 33.70 13.31 -11.52
N VAL A 16 33.59 14.48 -12.17
CA VAL A 16 32.80 15.61 -11.62
C VAL A 16 31.29 15.40 -11.80
N GLY A 17 30.84 14.72 -12.87
CA GLY A 17 29.40 14.47 -13.09
C GLY A 17 28.81 13.31 -12.28
N CYS A 18 29.65 12.39 -11.79
CA CYS A 18 29.20 11.20 -11.06
C CYS A 18 28.82 11.53 -9.60
N ASP A 19 29.53 12.49 -9.01
CA ASP A 19 29.30 12.93 -7.62
C ASP A 19 27.98 13.70 -7.47
N ASP A 20 27.66 14.57 -8.45
CA ASP A 20 26.38 15.28 -8.50
C ASP A 20 25.18 14.35 -8.72
N GLN A 21 25.34 13.29 -9.52
CA GLN A 21 24.28 12.29 -9.74
C GLN A 21 23.99 11.49 -8.47
N LYS A 22 25.02 10.98 -7.80
CA LYS A 22 24.84 10.22 -6.55
C LYS A 22 24.24 11.07 -5.44
N LYS A 23 24.61 12.35 -5.37
CA LYS A 23 23.99 13.30 -4.45
C LYS A 23 22.49 13.45 -4.72
N GLY A 24 22.08 13.63 -5.98
CA GLY A 24 20.66 13.72 -6.35
C GLY A 24 19.89 12.42 -6.05
N LEU A 25 20.52 11.25 -6.21
CA LEU A 25 19.93 9.96 -5.83
C LEU A 25 19.79 9.83 -4.31
N ALA A 26 20.77 10.29 -3.53
CA ALA A 26 20.67 10.32 -2.07
C ALA A 26 19.51 11.21 -1.58
N GLU A 27 19.35 12.41 -2.16
CA GLU A 27 18.22 13.30 -1.84
C GLU A 27 16.86 12.66 -2.15
N LYS A 28 16.75 11.96 -3.30
CA LYS A 28 15.54 11.19 -3.65
C LYS A 28 15.28 10.05 -2.67
N PHE A 29 16.31 9.32 -2.31
CA PHE A 29 16.22 8.23 -1.34
C PHE A 29 15.74 8.74 0.02
N ASP A 30 16.30 9.83 0.52
CA ASP A 30 15.88 10.45 1.78
C ASP A 30 14.41 10.92 1.71
N ALA A 31 13.97 11.49 0.59
CA ALA A 31 12.58 11.86 0.38
C ALA A 31 11.66 10.62 0.42
N LEU A 32 12.05 9.52 -0.22
CA LEU A 32 11.31 8.27 -0.18
C LEU A 32 11.28 7.67 1.22
N GLN A 33 12.37 7.72 1.99
CA GLN A 33 12.35 7.29 3.40
C GLN A 33 11.32 8.07 4.23
N ASN A 34 11.23 9.38 4.05
CA ASN A 34 10.22 10.18 4.75
C ASN A 34 8.79 9.83 4.30
N GLN A 35 8.59 9.57 3.01
CA GLN A 35 7.30 9.08 2.50
C GLN A 35 6.95 7.72 3.09
N HIS A 36 7.93 6.83 3.20
CA HIS A 36 7.77 5.52 3.80
C HIS A 36 7.29 5.60 5.25
N ASP A 37 7.93 6.44 6.07
CA ASP A 37 7.53 6.64 7.46
C ASP A 37 6.07 7.15 7.56
N SER A 38 5.67 8.03 6.64
CA SER A 38 4.28 8.47 6.54
C SER A 38 3.33 7.35 6.13
N ILE A 39 3.70 6.54 5.13
CA ILE A 39 2.90 5.40 4.66
C ILE A 39 2.75 4.37 5.77
N ALA A 40 3.82 4.03 6.49
CA ALA A 40 3.78 3.11 7.62
C ALA A 40 2.86 3.63 8.76
N SER A 41 2.91 4.92 9.05
CA SER A 41 2.00 5.54 10.03
C SER A 41 0.54 5.48 9.59
N ILE A 42 0.26 5.74 8.31
CA ILE A 42 -1.09 5.63 7.73
C ILE A 42 -1.54 4.17 7.74
N HIS A 43 -0.67 3.22 7.42
CA HIS A 43 -0.94 1.79 7.44
C HIS A 43 -1.40 1.30 8.81
N GLU A 44 -0.68 1.69 9.88
CA GLU A 44 -1.08 1.34 11.25
C GLU A 44 -2.43 1.97 11.66
N GLN A 45 -2.71 3.20 11.23
CA GLN A 45 -4.02 3.81 11.42
C GLN A 45 -5.11 3.05 10.66
N PHE A 46 -4.83 2.67 9.41
CA PHE A 46 -5.76 1.94 8.57
C PHE A 46 -6.10 0.56 9.15
N LYS A 47 -5.13 -0.16 9.74
CA LYS A 47 -5.40 -1.42 10.46
C LYS A 47 -6.43 -1.25 11.57
N SER A 48 -6.41 -0.12 12.28
CA SER A 48 -7.42 0.20 13.28
C SER A 48 -8.81 0.45 12.66
N VAL A 49 -8.87 1.18 11.55
CA VAL A 49 -10.11 1.40 10.79
C VAL A 49 -10.68 0.08 10.29
N HIS A 50 -9.84 -0.76 9.68
CA HIS A 50 -10.21 -2.09 9.21
C HIS A 50 -10.73 -2.97 10.35
N ALA A 51 -10.03 -3.05 11.48
CA ALA A 51 -10.49 -3.80 12.64
C ALA A 51 -11.87 -3.32 13.15
N ASN A 52 -12.10 -2.00 13.13
CA ASN A 52 -13.42 -1.44 13.49
C ASN A 52 -14.52 -1.82 12.48
N MET A 53 -14.22 -1.78 11.18
CA MET A 53 -15.15 -2.22 10.14
C MET A 53 -15.48 -3.71 10.28
N SER A 54 -14.47 -4.55 10.48
CA SER A 54 -14.63 -5.99 10.70
C SER A 54 -15.47 -6.29 11.93
N GLN A 55 -15.32 -5.53 13.02
CA GLN A 55 -16.17 -5.67 14.21
C GLN A 55 -17.62 -5.24 13.92
N LYS A 56 -17.82 -4.09 13.27
CA LYS A 56 -19.16 -3.62 12.88
C LYS A 56 -19.87 -4.63 11.99
N HIS A 57 -19.15 -5.26 11.06
CA HIS A 57 -19.71 -6.29 10.20
C HIS A 57 -20.13 -7.54 10.99
N LYS A 58 -19.32 -7.98 11.96
CA LYS A 58 -19.69 -9.06 12.89
C LYS A 58 -20.95 -8.72 13.68
N ASP A 59 -20.99 -7.53 14.27
CA ASP A 59 -22.15 -7.07 15.05
C ASP A 59 -23.42 -7.00 14.18
N PHE A 60 -23.27 -6.49 12.95
CA PHE A 60 -24.33 -6.47 11.95
C PHE A 60 -24.83 -7.87 11.63
N LYS A 61 -23.94 -8.84 11.38
CA LYS A 61 -24.33 -10.24 11.15
C LYS A 61 -25.08 -10.83 12.34
N THR A 62 -24.62 -10.59 13.57
CA THR A 62 -25.32 -11.04 14.78
C THR A 62 -26.71 -10.43 14.92
N GLN A 63 -26.92 -9.17 14.53
CA GLN A 63 -28.26 -8.57 14.53
C GLN A 63 -29.24 -9.24 13.55
N LEU A 64 -28.69 -9.85 12.49
CA LEU A 64 -29.47 -10.60 11.51
C LEU A 64 -29.78 -12.03 11.96
N GLU A 65 -29.02 -12.56 12.93
CA GLU A 65 -29.28 -13.88 13.49
C GLU A 65 -30.67 -13.91 14.16
N GLY A 66 -31.53 -14.81 13.68
CA GLY A 66 -32.91 -14.92 14.17
C GLY A 66 -33.95 -14.12 13.38
N MET A 67 -33.52 -13.32 12.39
CA MET A 67 -34.44 -12.71 11.43
C MET A 67 -34.73 -13.67 10.26
N ILE A 68 -35.98 -13.75 9.82
CA ILE A 68 -36.32 -14.44 8.56
C ILE A 68 -35.96 -13.49 7.42
N ILE A 69 -34.76 -13.66 6.84
CA ILE A 69 -34.34 -12.90 5.66
C ILE A 69 -34.90 -13.60 4.42
N GLN A 70 -35.90 -13.01 3.79
CA GLN A 70 -36.51 -13.55 2.56
C GLN A 70 -35.80 -13.09 1.27
N ASP A 71 -35.08 -11.97 1.32
CA ASP A 71 -34.34 -11.43 0.18
C ASP A 71 -32.95 -12.07 0.10
N SER A 72 -32.78 -12.99 -0.86
CA SER A 72 -31.53 -13.72 -1.06
C SER A 72 -30.36 -12.83 -1.46
N THR A 73 -30.60 -11.65 -2.03
CA THR A 73 -29.54 -10.72 -2.43
C THR A 73 -28.83 -10.15 -1.21
N MET A 74 -29.54 -9.98 -0.09
CA MET A 74 -28.94 -9.49 1.16
C MET A 74 -27.94 -10.48 1.76
N LEU A 75 -28.21 -11.78 1.64
CA LEU A 75 -27.31 -12.83 2.09
C LEU A 75 -26.04 -12.90 1.22
N GLU A 76 -26.18 -12.66 -0.08
CA GLU A 76 -25.06 -12.57 -1.01
C GLU A 76 -24.15 -11.38 -0.68
N ASP A 77 -24.72 -10.19 -0.44
CA ASP A 77 -23.95 -9.00 -0.03
C ASP A 77 -23.18 -9.23 1.27
N ILE A 78 -23.80 -9.90 2.26
CA ILE A 78 -23.12 -10.26 3.53
C ILE A 78 -21.95 -11.19 3.28
N ALA A 79 -22.13 -12.25 2.48
CA ALA A 79 -21.05 -13.18 2.17
C ALA A 79 -19.92 -12.51 1.37
N LYS A 80 -20.26 -11.62 0.43
CA LYS A 80 -19.30 -10.79 -0.30
C LYS A 80 -18.48 -9.92 0.64
N HIS A 81 -19.11 -9.30 1.64
CA HIS A 81 -18.41 -8.52 2.66
C HIS A 81 -17.43 -9.35 3.48
N GLU A 82 -17.80 -10.56 3.89
CA GLU A 82 -16.88 -11.46 4.59
C GLU A 82 -15.66 -11.80 3.73
N ALA A 83 -15.86 -12.07 2.44
CA ALA A 83 -14.77 -12.34 1.51
C ALA A 83 -13.83 -11.13 1.35
N ILE A 84 -14.38 -9.93 1.18
CA ILE A 84 -13.61 -8.67 1.08
C ILE A 84 -12.78 -8.45 2.34
N LEU A 85 -13.38 -8.57 3.53
CA LEU A 85 -12.64 -8.37 4.79
C LEU A 85 -11.52 -9.40 4.96
N SER A 86 -11.76 -10.66 4.58
CA SER A 86 -10.72 -11.70 4.61
C SER A 86 -9.61 -11.45 3.60
N GLU A 87 -9.90 -10.87 2.43
CA GLU A 87 -8.90 -10.47 1.45
C GLU A 87 -8.06 -9.30 1.99
N HIS A 88 -8.69 -8.33 2.64
CA HIS A 88 -8.01 -7.21 3.29
C HIS A 88 -7.06 -7.70 4.38
N ASP A 89 -7.47 -8.67 5.21
CA ASP A 89 -6.59 -9.26 6.24
C ASP A 89 -5.28 -9.80 5.61
N ALA A 90 -5.39 -10.49 4.48
CA ALA A 90 -4.23 -11.03 3.77
C ALA A 90 -3.37 -9.93 3.13
N LEU A 91 -3.99 -8.87 2.57
CA LEU A 91 -3.29 -7.72 2.03
C LEU A 91 -2.52 -6.97 3.12
N LEU A 92 -3.13 -6.75 4.29
CA LEU A 92 -2.51 -6.07 5.42
C LEU A 92 -1.30 -6.86 5.95
N GLU A 93 -1.38 -8.19 6.04
CA GLU A 93 -0.21 -9.01 6.38
C GLU A 93 0.90 -8.90 5.32
N GLY A 94 0.53 -8.81 4.04
CA GLY A 94 1.47 -8.55 2.95
C GLY A 94 2.13 -7.18 3.05
N HIS A 95 1.37 -6.15 3.41
CA HIS A 95 1.87 -4.79 3.63
C HIS A 95 2.85 -4.73 4.79
N ASP A 96 2.55 -5.41 5.91
CA ASP A 96 3.45 -5.50 7.06
C ASP A 96 4.85 -6.02 6.63
N LYS A 97 4.88 -7.05 5.77
CA LYS A 97 6.14 -7.60 5.22
C LYS A 97 6.87 -6.62 4.31
N ILE A 98 6.15 -5.87 3.48
CA ILE A 98 6.74 -4.83 2.61
C ILE A 98 7.36 -3.72 3.47
N ILE A 99 6.65 -3.29 4.52
CA ILE A 99 7.12 -2.24 5.44
C ILE A 99 8.37 -2.70 6.20
N GLU A 100 8.38 -3.94 6.68
CA GLU A 100 9.57 -4.52 7.33
C GLU A 100 10.76 -4.58 6.36
N ALA A 101 10.56 -5.11 5.14
CA ALA A 101 11.61 -5.23 4.12
C ALA A 101 12.22 -3.87 3.72
N HIS A 102 11.44 -2.80 3.77
CA HIS A 102 11.93 -1.46 3.46
C HIS A 102 13.05 -0.99 4.42
N SER A 103 13.03 -1.45 5.68
CA SER A 103 14.09 -1.15 6.64
C SER A 103 15.46 -1.71 6.22
N ASP A 104 15.46 -2.81 5.46
CA ASP A 104 16.69 -3.43 4.94
C ASP A 104 17.26 -2.69 3.73
N LEU A 105 16.43 -2.01 2.95
CA LEU A 105 16.87 -1.24 1.78
C LEU A 105 17.82 -0.09 2.17
N LYS A 106 17.71 0.46 3.37
CA LYS A 106 18.63 1.49 3.85
C LYS A 106 20.09 1.02 3.96
N LYS A 107 20.32 -0.28 4.13
CA LYS A 107 21.66 -0.83 4.37
C LYS A 107 22.52 -0.74 3.11
N GLY A 108 23.65 -0.06 3.22
CA GLY A 108 24.65 0.04 2.13
C GLY A 108 24.23 0.90 0.95
N PHE A 109 23.15 1.71 1.05
CA PHE A 109 22.67 2.53 -0.06
C PHE A 109 23.75 3.48 -0.61
N GLY A 110 24.50 4.16 0.27
CA GLY A 110 25.58 5.07 -0.13
C GLY A 110 26.82 4.40 -0.73
N GLU A 111 26.98 3.09 -0.55
CA GLU A 111 28.12 2.31 -1.06
C GLU A 111 27.87 1.80 -2.49
N LYS A 112 26.62 1.85 -2.95
CA LYS A 112 26.20 1.38 -4.27
C LYS A 112 26.70 2.26 -5.42
N SER A 113 26.79 1.68 -6.60
CA SER A 113 26.93 2.44 -7.85
C SER A 113 25.66 3.26 -8.11
N ALA A 114 25.76 4.30 -8.95
CA ALA A 114 24.60 5.14 -9.26
C ALA A 114 23.46 4.33 -9.91
N ALA A 115 23.78 3.33 -10.73
CA ALA A 115 22.79 2.44 -11.35
C ALA A 115 22.08 1.55 -10.32
N GLU A 116 22.81 1.01 -9.34
CA GLU A 116 22.22 0.22 -8.25
C GLU A 116 21.35 1.08 -7.32
N MET A 117 21.77 2.32 -7.04
CA MET A 117 20.96 3.28 -6.28
C MET A 117 19.65 3.61 -7.01
N GLU A 118 19.71 3.83 -8.33
CA GLU A 118 18.54 4.11 -9.15
C GLU A 118 17.58 2.91 -9.22
N ALA A 119 18.10 1.70 -9.41
CA ALA A 119 17.29 0.48 -9.38
C ALA A 119 16.56 0.31 -8.03
N GLN A 120 17.26 0.54 -6.93
CA GLN A 120 16.69 0.44 -5.59
C GLN A 120 15.64 1.55 -5.32
N ILE A 121 15.88 2.77 -5.79
CA ILE A 121 14.89 3.86 -5.72
C ILE A 121 13.62 3.49 -6.47
N ASN A 122 13.73 2.89 -7.66
CA ASN A 122 12.58 2.45 -8.43
C ASN A 122 11.79 1.36 -7.70
N GLU A 123 12.48 0.40 -7.09
CA GLU A 123 11.85 -0.63 -6.24
C GLU A 123 11.06 0.00 -5.08
N MET A 124 11.63 0.99 -4.38
CA MET A 124 10.92 1.71 -3.32
C MET A 124 9.67 2.44 -3.84
N MET A 125 9.78 3.09 -5.00
CA MET A 125 8.65 3.78 -5.62
C MET A 125 7.52 2.82 -5.99
N GLU A 126 7.84 1.67 -6.57
CA GLU A 126 6.85 0.63 -6.92
C GLU A 126 6.16 0.08 -5.66
N MET A 127 6.90 -0.16 -4.58
CA MET A 127 6.31 -0.59 -3.31
C MET A 127 5.37 0.47 -2.72
N HIS A 128 5.77 1.75 -2.73
CA HIS A 128 4.91 2.84 -2.25
C HIS A 128 3.64 2.99 -3.07
N ASP A 129 3.74 2.89 -4.40
CA ASP A 129 2.60 2.96 -5.32
C ASP A 129 1.62 1.81 -5.08
N LYS A 130 2.15 0.59 -4.91
CA LYS A 130 1.36 -0.59 -4.55
C LYS A 130 0.60 -0.39 -3.24
N LEU A 131 1.30 0.00 -2.17
CA LEU A 131 0.69 0.21 -0.85
C LEU A 131 -0.42 1.28 -0.92
N THR A 132 -0.13 2.41 -1.56
CA THR A 132 -1.08 3.53 -1.67
C THR A 132 -2.30 3.16 -2.52
N THR A 133 -2.10 2.45 -3.63
CA THR A 133 -3.19 2.01 -4.51
C THR A 133 -4.09 1.00 -3.83
N GLU A 134 -3.51 0.01 -3.15
CA GLU A 134 -4.26 -1.02 -2.42
C GLU A 134 -5.01 -0.40 -1.24
N HIS A 135 -4.42 0.54 -0.47
CA HIS A 135 -5.14 1.29 0.56
C HIS A 135 -6.36 2.03 0.00
N ARG A 136 -6.21 2.77 -1.10
CA ARG A 136 -7.34 3.47 -1.71
C ARG A 136 -8.46 2.51 -2.12
N ALA A 137 -8.12 1.35 -2.68
CA ALA A 137 -9.12 0.35 -3.05
C ALA A 137 -9.86 -0.18 -1.81
N MET A 138 -9.14 -0.49 -0.72
CA MET A 138 -9.76 -0.95 0.52
C MET A 138 -10.66 0.13 1.17
N GLU A 139 -10.27 1.40 1.10
CA GLU A 139 -11.10 2.52 1.56
C GLU A 139 -12.41 2.64 0.75
N GLU A 140 -12.34 2.54 -0.57
CA GLU A 140 -13.51 2.56 -1.46
C GLU A 140 -14.48 1.39 -1.15
N GLU A 141 -13.92 0.21 -0.85
CA GLU A 141 -14.69 -0.97 -0.45
C GLU A 141 -15.32 -0.81 0.93
N HIS A 142 -14.61 -0.22 1.92
CA HIS A 142 -15.22 0.10 3.22
C HIS A 142 -16.39 1.08 3.08
N ASP A 143 -16.25 2.08 2.21
CA ASP A 143 -17.31 3.04 1.91
C ASP A 143 -18.52 2.38 1.25
N MET A 144 -18.30 1.42 0.33
CA MET A 144 -19.35 0.60 -0.26
C MET A 144 -20.05 -0.23 0.83
N MET A 145 -19.30 -0.96 1.65
CA MET A 145 -19.82 -1.81 2.73
C MET A 145 -20.70 -1.00 3.69
N HIS A 146 -20.25 0.19 4.09
CA HIS A 146 -21.01 1.06 5.00
C HIS A 146 -22.34 1.52 4.40
N LYS A 147 -22.37 1.85 3.11
CA LYS A 147 -23.61 2.22 2.40
C LYS A 147 -24.57 1.04 2.31
N GLU A 148 -24.04 -0.15 2.01
CA GLU A 148 -24.84 -1.38 1.90
C GLU A 148 -25.40 -1.82 3.26
N HIS A 149 -24.62 -1.77 4.34
CA HIS A 149 -25.13 -2.03 5.70
C HIS A 149 -26.28 -1.08 6.04
N LYS A 150 -26.14 0.23 5.79
CA LYS A 150 -27.22 1.21 6.01
C LYS A 150 -28.48 0.89 5.20
N ALA A 151 -28.33 0.53 3.94
CA ALA A 151 -29.45 0.19 3.08
C ALA A 151 -30.18 -1.06 3.57
N ILE A 152 -29.44 -2.09 3.99
CA ILE A 152 -29.99 -3.31 4.57
C ILE A 152 -30.73 -3.00 5.88
N THR A 153 -30.11 -2.27 6.82
CA THR A 153 -30.75 -1.91 8.09
C THR A 153 -32.06 -1.15 7.85
N ALA A 154 -32.08 -0.19 6.93
CA ALA A 154 -33.30 0.55 6.59
C ALA A 154 -34.41 -0.35 6.02
N LYS A 155 -34.05 -1.31 5.14
CA LYS A 155 -35.00 -2.31 4.64
C LYS A 155 -35.59 -3.15 5.77
N LEU A 156 -34.75 -3.63 6.69
CA LEU A 156 -35.17 -4.47 7.81
C LEU A 156 -36.08 -3.74 8.79
N ASP A 157 -35.78 -2.47 9.08
CA ASP A 157 -36.64 -1.63 9.91
C ASP A 157 -38.01 -1.42 9.26
N SER A 158 -38.05 -1.22 7.93
CA SER A 158 -39.32 -1.09 7.22
C SER A 158 -40.18 -2.36 7.28
N ILE A 159 -39.56 -3.55 7.20
CA ILE A 159 -40.25 -4.83 7.31
C ILE A 159 -40.82 -5.01 8.73
N LYS A 160 -40.02 -4.75 9.77
CA LYS A 160 -40.48 -4.82 11.17
C LYS A 160 -41.67 -3.91 11.47
N THR A 161 -41.76 -2.75 10.81
CA THR A 161 -42.90 -1.82 11.02
C THR A 161 -44.19 -2.22 10.32
N LEU A 162 -44.15 -3.23 9.43
CA LEU A 162 -45.30 -3.72 8.67
C LEU A 162 -45.94 -4.98 9.27
N GLU A 163 -45.28 -5.63 10.24
CA GLU A 163 -45.80 -6.75 11.05
C GLU A 163 -46.47 -6.26 12.34
#